data_AF-A0A223ZHS1-F1
#
_entry.id   AF-A0A223ZHS1-F1
#
_cell.length_a   1.000
_cell.length_b   1.000
_cell.length_c   1.000
_cell.angle_alpha   90.00
_cell.angle_beta   90.00
_cell.angle_gamma   90.00
#
_symmetry.space_group_name_H-M   'P 1'
#
loop_
_entity.id
_entity.type
_entity.pdbx_description
1 polymer ?
#
loop_
_entity_poly.entity_id
_entity_poly.type
_entity_poly.pdbx_seq_one_letter_code
_entity_poly.pdbx_strand_id
1 'polypeptide(L)' 'DIQPGVNIVIGPGTEVYAGEGKIITAGGFDTHIHFICPQQIEEALMSGVTSMLGGGTGPAHGTLATTCTPGAW' A
#
# COMPACT_ATOMS: atom_id res chain seq x y z
N ASP A 1 20.41 -28.15 -2.30
CA ASP A 1 20.84 -29.36 -3.04
C ASP A 1 20.44 -30.68 -2.38
N ILE A 2 20.39 -30.74 -1.04
CA ILE A 2 20.18 -31.98 -0.27
C ILE A 2 18.77 -32.15 0.33
N GLN A 3 17.92 -31.12 0.28
CA GLN A 3 16.58 -31.15 0.89
C GLN A 3 15.52 -31.54 -0.15
N PRO A 4 14.56 -32.42 0.18
CA PRO A 4 13.49 -32.80 -0.74
C PRO A 4 12.41 -31.70 -0.86
N GLY A 5 11.74 -31.62 -2.01
CA GLY A 5 10.50 -30.84 -2.17
C GLY A 5 10.64 -29.32 -2.19
N VAL A 6 11.84 -28.78 -2.43
CA VAL A 6 12.09 -27.33 -2.43
C VAL A 6 11.53 -26.66 -3.69
N ASN A 7 10.65 -25.66 -3.52
CA ASN A 7 10.12 -24.79 -4.59
C ASN A 7 10.48 -23.30 -4.41
N ILE A 8 10.99 -22.90 -3.22
CA ILE A 8 11.52 -21.57 -2.92
C ILE A 8 13.00 -21.77 -2.55
N VAL A 9 13.90 -21.42 -3.47
CA VAL A 9 15.35 -21.63 -3.31
C VAL A 9 15.97 -20.48 -2.53
N ILE A 10 16.76 -20.80 -1.51
CA ILE A 10 17.61 -19.85 -0.77
C ILE A 10 19.03 -19.98 -1.30
N GLY A 11 19.59 -18.88 -1.80
CA GLY A 11 20.93 -18.81 -2.36
C GLY A 11 21.65 -17.53 -1.97
N PRO A 12 22.83 -17.24 -2.57
CA PRO A 12 23.65 -16.09 -2.21
C PRO A 12 23.00 -14.72 -2.52
N GLY A 13 21.89 -14.69 -3.26
CA GLY A 13 21.10 -13.48 -3.55
C GLY A 13 19.77 -13.41 -2.79
N THR A 14 19.54 -14.28 -1.81
CA THR A 14 18.28 -14.33 -1.07
C THR A 14 18.41 -13.58 0.27
N GLU A 15 17.62 -12.52 0.44
CA GLU A 15 17.41 -11.87 1.74
C GLU A 15 16.33 -12.62 2.54
N VAL A 16 16.39 -12.55 3.87
CA VAL A 16 15.49 -13.27 4.78
C VAL A 16 14.89 -12.34 5.84
N TYR A 17 13.56 -12.32 5.90
CA TYR A 17 12.81 -11.71 7.01
C TYR A 17 12.19 -12.82 7.87
N ALA A 18 12.45 -12.78 9.19
CA ALA A 18 11.96 -13.75 10.16
C ALA A 18 10.47 -13.55 10.50
N GLY A 19 9.61 -14.48 10.07
CA GLY A 19 8.16 -14.42 10.23
C GLY A 19 7.59 -15.23 11.39
N GLU A 20 8.42 -15.98 12.13
CA GLU A 20 7.96 -16.84 13.21
C GLU A 20 7.29 -16.04 14.34
N GLY A 21 6.11 -16.52 14.76
CA GLY A 21 5.27 -15.87 15.75
C GLY A 21 4.70 -14.51 15.31
N LYS A 22 4.69 -14.18 14.02
CA LYS A 22 4.06 -12.98 13.45
C LYS A 22 2.83 -13.35 12.63
N ILE A 23 1.90 -12.42 12.52
CA ILE A 23 0.82 -12.48 11.53
C ILE A 23 1.25 -11.63 10.35
N ILE A 24 1.20 -12.21 9.15
CA ILE A 24 1.50 -11.53 7.89
C ILE A 24 0.21 -11.49 7.09
N THR A 25 -0.21 -10.30 6.67
CA THR A 25 -1.39 -10.09 5.82
C THR A 25 -0.98 -9.49 4.49
N ALA A 26 -1.89 -9.52 3.51
CA ALA A 26 -1.79 -8.59 2.40
C ALA A 26 -1.86 -7.14 2.92
N GLY A 27 -1.33 -6.19 2.15
CA GLY A 27 -1.56 -4.78 2.43
C GLY A 27 -3.02 -4.39 2.19
N GLY A 28 -3.52 -3.44 2.97
CA GLY A 28 -4.86 -2.91 2.81
C GLY A 28 -5.04 -2.16 1.48
N PHE A 29 -6.27 -2.14 0.98
CA PHE A 29 -6.68 -1.36 -0.18
C PHE A 29 -7.85 -0.44 0.22
N ASP A 30 -7.59 0.86 0.27
CA ASP A 30 -8.62 1.86 0.51
C ASP A 30 -9.11 2.44 -0.82
N THR A 31 -10.42 2.32 -1.07
CA THR A 31 -11.07 2.75 -2.31
C THR A 31 -11.86 4.06 -2.17
N HIS A 32 -11.76 4.76 -1.03
CA HIS A 32 -12.49 5.99 -0.78
C HIS A 32 -11.54 7.11 -0.31
N ILE A 33 -10.52 7.38 -1.12
CA ILE A 33 -9.55 8.43 -0.79
C ILE A 33 -9.94 9.77 -1.39
N HIS A 34 -9.96 10.79 -0.54
CA HIS A 34 -9.89 12.18 -0.96
C HIS A 34 -8.41 12.60 -0.93
N PHE A 35 -7.81 12.91 -2.08
CA PHE A 35 -6.41 13.37 -2.15
C PHE A 35 -6.30 14.85 -1.77
N ILE A 36 -6.54 15.15 -0.49
CA ILE A 36 -6.53 16.49 0.09
C ILE A 36 -5.10 16.97 0.31
N CYS A 37 -4.22 16.08 0.77
CA CYS A 37 -2.83 16.41 0.99
C CYS A 37 -1.94 15.16 0.85
N PRO A 38 -0.67 15.32 0.42
CA PRO A 38 0.24 14.19 0.23
C PRO A 38 0.56 13.44 1.55
N GLN A 39 0.40 14.10 2.70
CA GLN A 39 0.66 13.49 4.02
C GLN A 39 -0.24 12.29 4.31
N GLN A 40 -1.43 12.20 3.70
CA GLN A 40 -2.31 11.05 3.86
C GLN A 40 -1.67 9.73 3.39
N ILE A 41 -0.68 9.79 2.48
CA ILE A 41 0.01 8.60 1.97
C ILE A 41 0.83 7.94 3.07
N GLU A 42 1.54 8.72 3.87
CA GLU A 42 2.34 8.21 4.99
C GLU A 42 1.43 7.62 6.07
N GLU A 43 0.33 8.30 6.42
CA GLU A 43 -0.64 7.78 7.40
C GLU A 43 -1.27 6.46 6.93
N ALA A 44 -1.66 6.37 5.65
CA ALA A 44 -2.19 5.15 5.06
C ALA A 44 -1.16 4.00 5.16
N LEU A 45 0.09 4.24 4.77
CA LEU A 45 1.15 3.24 4.82
C LEU A 45 1.42 2.75 6.25
N MET A 46 1.48 3.67 7.22
CA MET A 46 1.73 3.32 8.63
C MET A 46 0.56 2.56 9.26
N SER A 47 -0.65 2.67 8.72
CA SER A 47 -1.81 1.86 9.11
C SER A 47 -1.87 0.48 8.41
N GLY A 48 -0.96 0.20 7.47
CA GLY A 48 -0.91 -1.04 6.70
C GLY A 48 -1.68 -1.01 5.37
N VAL A 49 -2.18 0.16 4.94
CA VAL A 49 -2.77 0.36 3.60
C VAL A 49 -1.65 0.57 2.59
N THR A 50 -1.60 -0.28 1.57
CA THR A 50 -0.53 -0.25 0.53
C THR A 50 -1.04 0.18 -0.84
N SER A 51 -2.36 0.38 -0.98
CA SER A 51 -2.99 0.86 -2.20
C SER A 51 -4.12 1.81 -1.87
N MET A 52 -4.20 2.90 -2.63
CA MET A 52 -5.16 3.99 -2.44
C MET A 52 -5.82 4.29 -3.79
N LEU A 53 -7.13 4.17 -3.87
CA LEU A 53 -7.95 4.60 -5.00
C LEU A 53 -8.86 5.73 -4.56
N GLY A 54 -8.88 6.79 -5.34
CA GLY A 54 -9.60 8.00 -4.99
C GLY A 54 -9.40 9.11 -6.01
N GLY A 55 -9.66 10.34 -5.58
CA GLY A 55 -9.50 11.53 -6.39
C GLY A 55 -9.35 12.79 -5.55
N GLY A 56 -8.77 13.83 -6.14
CA GLY A 56 -8.56 15.11 -5.49
C GLY A 56 -7.49 15.95 -6.15
N THR A 57 -7.50 17.24 -5.86
CA THR A 57 -6.53 18.24 -6.36
C THR A 57 -5.96 19.06 -5.19
N GLY A 58 -5.82 18.45 -4.02
CA GLY A 58 -5.39 19.13 -2.80
C GLY A 58 -6.57 19.69 -1.98
N PRO A 59 -6.35 20.72 -1.13
CA PRO A 59 -7.34 21.24 -0.19
C PRO A 59 -8.38 22.16 -0.85
N ALA A 60 -8.92 21.78 -2.01
CA ALA A 60 -9.99 22.48 -2.71
C ALA A 60 -11.36 22.02 -2.20
N HIS A 61 -12.35 22.92 -2.13
CA HIS A 61 -13.73 22.58 -1.70
C HIS A 61 -14.31 21.36 -2.43
N GLY A 62 -14.00 21.19 -3.73
CA GLY A 62 -14.39 20.02 -4.50
C GLY A 62 -13.82 18.72 -3.92
N THR A 63 -12.51 18.67 -3.65
CA THR A 63 -11.84 17.53 -3.04
C THR A 63 -12.25 17.31 -1.59
N LEU A 64 -12.53 18.36 -0.82
CA LEU A 64 -13.05 18.23 0.54
C LEU A 64 -14.44 17.57 0.59
N ALA A 65 -15.19 17.62 -0.51
CA ALA A 65 -16.53 17.05 -0.61
C ALA A 65 -16.61 15.76 -1.44
N THR A 66 -15.70 15.55 -2.39
CA THR A 66 -15.79 14.47 -3.40
C THR A 66 -14.43 13.84 -3.71
N THR A 67 -14.42 12.54 -4.01
CA THR A 67 -13.24 11.79 -4.47
C THR A 67 -13.01 11.92 -5.98
N CYS A 68 -13.07 13.15 -6.49
CA CYS A 68 -12.92 13.44 -7.92
C CYS A 68 -11.64 14.21 -8.20
N THR A 69 -10.88 13.76 -9.20
CA THR A 69 -9.84 14.56 -9.86
C THR A 69 -10.44 15.08 -11.17
N PRO A 70 -10.92 16.34 -11.20
CA PRO A 70 -11.72 16.82 -12.32
C PRO A 70 -10.86 17.18 -13.53
N GLY A 71 -11.17 16.58 -14.68
CA GLY A 71 -10.55 16.90 -15.95
C GLY A 71 -9.22 16.17 -16.19
N ALA A 72 -8.58 16.51 -17.31
CA ALA A 72 -7.36 15.84 -17.78
C ALA A 72 -6.07 16.59 -17.42
N TRP A 73 -6.16 17.75 -16.74
CA TRP A 73 -5.03 18.64 -16.44
C TRP A 73 -4.80 18.76 -14.94
#